data_AF-A0A671SLA0-F1
#
_entry.id   AF-A0A671SLA0-F1
#
_cell.length_a   1.000
_cell.length_b   1.000
_cell.length_c   1.000
_cell.angle_alpha   90.00
_cell.angle_beta   90.00
_cell.angle_gamma   90.00
#
_symmetry.space_group_name_H-M   'P 1'
#
loop_
_entity.id
_entity.type
_entity.pdbx_description
1 polymer ?
#
loop_
_entity_poly.entity_id
_entity_poly.type
_entity_poly.pdbx_seq_one_letter_code
_entity_poly.pdbx_strand_id
1 'polypeptide(L)'
;EALNLLKNNTDIVIKQADKGNAVVLLDKKDYLWEGMKQLENTDHYTPLDKPIYPQTKVEVEEILEEMHDRRIINRKQWEYLSGPAVPRARRFYLLPKIHKERKKWSLPGKIPPGRPIVSDCNSETYNTAEFIEYHLNPISQNPTHPNPTRSTPNKLNGEVLPININKYYKNLNK
;
A
#
# COMPACT_ATOMS: atom_id res chain seq x y z
N GLU A 1 19.88 -29.03 -3.82
CA GLU A 1 19.43 -29.48 -2.49
C GLU A 1 19.31 -28.34 -1.47
N ALA A 2 20.38 -27.60 -1.16
CA ALA A 2 20.35 -26.51 -0.16
C ALA A 2 19.35 -25.37 -0.44
N LEU A 3 19.16 -24.95 -1.70
CA LEU A 3 18.17 -23.93 -2.05
C LEU A 3 16.72 -24.38 -1.80
N ASN A 4 16.43 -25.67 -1.98
CA ASN A 4 15.10 -26.22 -1.69
C ASN A 4 14.86 -26.24 -0.18
N LEU A 5 15.88 -26.59 0.61
CA LEU A 5 15.81 -26.51 2.07
C LEU A 5 15.54 -25.08 2.53
N LEU A 6 16.26 -24.10 1.99
CA LEU A 6 16.06 -22.68 2.33
C LEU A 6 14.66 -22.20 1.94
N LYS A 7 14.21 -22.51 0.73
CA LYS A 7 12.89 -22.12 0.21
C LYS A 7 11.74 -22.71 1.05
N ASN A 8 11.93 -23.92 1.57
CA ASN A 8 10.91 -24.63 2.34
C ASN A 8 11.04 -24.42 3.86
N ASN A 9 12.07 -23.73 4.32
CA ASN A 9 12.25 -23.43 5.75
C ASN A 9 11.23 -22.36 6.19
N THR A 10 10.29 -22.77 7.03
CA THR A 10 9.22 -21.88 7.52
C THR A 10 9.56 -21.12 8.80
N ASP A 11 10.74 -21.36 9.38
CA ASP A 11 11.24 -20.70 10.59
C ASP A 11 12.02 -19.42 10.29
N ILE A 12 12.29 -19.14 9.02
CA ILE A 12 13.02 -17.95 8.57
C ILE A 12 12.12 -17.02 7.76
N VAL A 13 12.44 -15.74 7.81
CA VAL A 13 11.85 -14.69 6.98
C VAL A 13 12.96 -14.05 6.17
N ILE A 14 12.79 -14.02 4.85
CA ILE A 14 13.70 -13.35 3.91
C ILE A 14 13.02 -12.06 3.46
N LYS A 15 13.63 -10.91 3.75
CA LYS A 15 13.13 -9.58 3.37
C LYS A 15 14.23 -8.69 2.84
N GLN A 16 13.88 -7.78 1.94
CA GLN A 16 14.76 -6.68 1.59
C GLN A 16 14.91 -5.74 2.78
N ALA A 17 16.12 -5.21 2.96
CA ALA A 17 16.39 -4.17 3.91
C ALA A 17 15.69 -2.86 3.53
N ASP A 18 15.36 -2.07 4.54
CA ASP A 18 14.75 -0.75 4.38
C ASP A 18 15.59 0.24 3.56
N LYS A 19 16.92 0.10 3.64
CA LYS A 19 17.93 0.88 2.91
C LYS A 19 19.18 0.02 2.70
N GLY A 20 19.98 0.37 1.69
CA GLY A 20 21.29 -0.23 1.46
C GLY A 20 21.32 -1.47 0.58
N ASN A 21 20.25 -1.73 -0.19
CA ASN A 21 20.17 -2.82 -1.17
C ASN A 21 20.63 -4.19 -0.65
N ALA A 22 20.28 -4.50 0.61
CA ALA A 22 20.64 -5.75 1.27
C ALA A 22 19.42 -6.68 1.39
N VAL A 23 19.68 -7.98 1.46
CA VAL A 23 18.70 -9.00 1.85
C VAL A 23 18.98 -9.40 3.29
N VAL A 24 17.94 -9.46 4.10
CA VAL A 24 18.00 -9.76 5.53
C VAL A 24 17.31 -11.10 5.76
N LEU A 25 18.03 -11.99 6.44
CA LEU A 25 17.51 -13.24 6.97
C LEU A 25 17.18 -13.03 8.45
N LEU A 26 15.96 -13.33 8.86
CA LEU A 26 15.50 -13.21 10.24
C LEU A 26 14.86 -14.50 10.70
N ASP A 27 14.98 -14.80 11.99
CA ASP A 27 14.09 -15.77 12.63
C ASP A 27 12.64 -15.25 12.56
N LYS A 28 11.71 -16.12 12.19
CA LYS A 28 10.31 -15.76 12.02
C LYS A 28 9.68 -15.27 13.32
N LYS A 29 10.05 -15.83 14.47
CA LYS A 29 9.55 -15.40 15.78
C LYS A 29 10.01 -13.99 16.10
N ASP A 30 11.28 -13.68 15.85
CA ASP A 30 11.83 -12.33 16.04
C ASP A 30 11.17 -11.30 15.10
N TYR A 31 10.92 -11.68 13.84
CA TYR A 31 10.23 -10.83 12.87
C TYR A 31 8.75 -10.58 13.26
N LEU A 32 8.04 -11.62 13.69
CA LEU A 32 6.67 -11.51 14.16
C LEU A 32 6.58 -10.69 15.45
N TRP A 33 7.52 -10.87 16.37
CA TRP A 33 7.58 -10.10 17.62
C TRP A 33 7.72 -8.60 17.33
N GLU A 34 8.62 -8.19 16.43
CA GLU A 34 8.75 -6.78 16.05
C GLU A 34 7.47 -6.23 15.39
N GLY A 35 6.79 -7.05 14.58
CA GLY A 35 5.51 -6.69 13.98
C GLY A 35 4.41 -6.48 15.01
N MET A 36 4.22 -7.45 15.90
CA MET A 36 3.22 -7.40 16.96
C MET A 36 3.48 -6.26 17.94
N LYS A 37 4.74 -6.03 18.33
CA LYS A 37 5.12 -4.87 19.14
C LYS A 37 4.64 -3.55 18.55
N GLN A 38 4.64 -3.39 17.22
CA GLN A 38 4.13 -2.18 16.56
C GLN A 38 2.60 -2.14 16.50
N LEU A 39 1.96 -3.28 16.23
CA LEU A 39 0.49 -3.39 16.09
C LEU A 39 -0.25 -3.34 17.43
N GLU A 40 0.39 -3.79 18.51
CA GLU A 40 -0.15 -3.79 19.88
C GLU A 40 -0.02 -2.42 20.56
N ASN A 41 0.54 -1.42 19.89
CA ASN A 41 0.61 -0.07 20.44
C ASN A 41 -0.80 0.58 20.49
N THR A 42 -1.41 0.54 21.67
CA THR A 42 -2.76 1.08 21.93
C THR A 42 -2.84 2.60 21.92
N ASP A 43 -1.71 3.31 21.94
CA ASP A 43 -1.69 4.76 21.80
C ASP A 43 -2.06 5.19 20.36
N HIS A 44 -1.98 4.27 19.40
CA HIS A 44 -2.19 4.54 17.97
C HIS A 44 -3.18 3.61 17.28
N TYR A 45 -3.31 2.37 17.76
CA TYR A 45 -4.12 1.35 17.11
C TYR A 45 -5.17 0.76 18.05
N THR A 46 -6.29 0.36 17.46
CA THR A 46 -7.32 -0.43 18.13
C THR A 46 -7.62 -1.65 17.27
N PRO A 47 -7.69 -2.87 17.85
CA PRO A 47 -8.06 -4.06 17.10
C PRO A 47 -9.43 -3.92 16.46
N LEU A 48 -9.58 -4.46 15.24
CA LEU A 48 -10.88 -4.60 14.60
C LEU A 48 -11.44 -5.99 14.92
N ASP A 49 -12.71 -6.05 15.32
CA ASP A 49 -13.40 -7.32 15.57
C ASP A 49 -13.55 -8.17 14.30
N LYS A 50 -13.70 -7.50 13.15
CA LYS A 50 -13.81 -8.11 11.83
C LYS A 50 -13.22 -7.21 10.75
N PRO A 51 -12.80 -7.78 9.60
CA PRO A 51 -12.38 -6.97 8.47
C PRO A 51 -13.52 -6.09 7.94
N ILE A 52 -13.21 -4.82 7.65
CA ILE A 52 -14.18 -3.82 7.16
C ILE A 52 -14.19 -3.68 5.63
N TYR A 53 -13.15 -4.18 4.95
CA TYR A 53 -13.00 -4.04 3.50
C TYR A 53 -14.13 -4.66 2.67
N PRO A 54 -14.86 -5.72 3.10
CA PRO A 54 -16.03 -6.19 2.36
C PRO A 54 -17.16 -5.17 2.32
N GLN A 55 -17.39 -4.44 3.43
CA GLN A 55 -18.39 -3.39 3.49
C GLN A 55 -17.95 -2.18 2.67
N THR A 56 -16.70 -1.74 2.83
CA THR A 56 -16.14 -0.63 2.05
C THR A 56 -16.18 -0.91 0.55
N LYS A 57 -16.03 -2.17 0.12
CA LYS A 57 -16.17 -2.56 -1.29
C LYS A 57 -17.56 -2.21 -1.85
N VAL A 58 -18.61 -2.54 -1.10
CA VAL A 58 -20.00 -2.24 -1.48
C VAL A 58 -20.21 -0.73 -1.56
N GLU A 59 -19.78 0.00 -0.54
CA GLU A 59 -19.90 1.47 -0.50
C GLU A 59 -19.18 2.13 -1.70
N VAL A 60 -17.99 1.64 -2.06
CA VAL A 60 -17.26 2.14 -3.23
C VAL A 60 -18.00 1.83 -4.54
N GLU A 61 -18.58 0.63 -4.68
CA GLU A 61 -19.37 0.27 -5.86
C GLU A 61 -20.60 1.16 -6.02
N GLU A 62 -21.33 1.42 -4.94
CA GLU A 62 -22.50 2.31 -4.94
C GLU A 62 -22.13 3.73 -5.41
N ILE A 63 -21.02 4.28 -4.91
CA ILE A 63 -20.53 5.60 -5.35
C ILE A 63 -20.16 5.58 -6.84
N LEU A 64 -19.46 4.53 -7.29
CA LEU A 64 -19.04 4.42 -8.69
C LEU A 64 -20.25 4.26 -9.62
N GLU A 65 -21.27 3.50 -9.22
CA GLU A 65 -22.53 3.38 -9.93
C GLU A 65 -23.23 4.74 -10.05
N GLU A 66 -23.36 5.50 -8.96
CA GLU A 66 -23.94 6.84 -9.00
C GLU A 66 -23.16 7.76 -9.96
N MET A 67 -21.82 7.74 -9.91
CA MET A 67 -20.97 8.53 -10.80
C MET A 67 -21.15 8.14 -12.27
N HIS A 68 -21.32 6.85 -12.56
CA HIS A 68 -21.57 6.34 -13.90
C HIS A 68 -22.95 6.77 -14.42
N ASP A 69 -23.99 6.65 -13.60
CA ASP A 69 -25.36 7.03 -13.95
C ASP A 69 -25.48 8.53 -14.22
N ARG A 70 -24.75 9.33 -13.44
CA ARG A 70 -24.60 10.78 -13.64
C ARG A 70 -23.66 11.15 -14.79
N ARG A 71 -23.11 10.16 -15.50
CA ARG A 71 -22.16 10.32 -16.63
C ARG A 71 -20.89 11.10 -16.27
N ILE A 72 -20.49 11.09 -15.00
CA ILE A 72 -19.23 11.66 -14.52
C ILE A 72 -18.05 10.78 -14.97
N ILE A 73 -18.25 9.47 -14.97
CA ILE A 73 -17.31 8.48 -15.49
C ILE A 73 -17.97 7.64 -16.59
N ASN A 74 -17.18 7.18 -17.55
CA ASN A 74 -17.64 6.26 -18.58
C ASN A 74 -17.57 4.79 -18.13
N ARG A 75 -18.17 3.88 -18.89
CA ARG A 75 -18.20 2.44 -18.60
C ARG A 75 -16.81 1.85 -18.32
N LYS A 76 -15.80 2.20 -19.12
CA LYS A 76 -14.43 1.66 -18.97
C LYS A 76 -13.78 2.14 -17.67
N GLN A 77 -14.01 3.39 -17.29
CA GLN A 77 -13.55 3.92 -16.01
C GLN A 77 -14.24 3.22 -14.86
N TRP A 78 -15.56 3.06 -14.92
CA TRP A 78 -16.32 2.32 -13.92
C TRP A 78 -15.79 0.90 -13.76
N GLU A 79 -15.63 0.14 -14.85
CA GLU A 79 -15.08 -1.22 -14.83
C GLU A 79 -13.69 -1.30 -14.18
N TYR A 80 -12.81 -0.36 -14.51
CA TYR A 80 -11.46 -0.32 -13.93
C TYR A 80 -11.47 0.10 -12.46
N LEU A 81 -12.22 1.14 -12.10
CA LEU A 81 -12.31 1.69 -10.74
C LEU A 81 -12.96 0.71 -9.76
N SER A 82 -13.91 -0.09 -10.23
CA SER A 82 -14.54 -1.15 -9.45
C SER A 82 -13.54 -2.19 -8.96
N GLY A 83 -12.38 -2.36 -9.62
CA GLY A 83 -11.34 -3.28 -9.15
C GLY A 83 -11.81 -4.75 -9.11
N PRO A 84 -11.17 -5.61 -8.29
CA PRO A 84 -11.48 -7.03 -8.25
C PRO A 84 -12.83 -7.33 -7.57
N ALA A 85 -13.56 -8.32 -8.11
CA ALA A 85 -14.82 -8.79 -7.52
C ALA A 85 -14.66 -9.31 -6.09
N VAL A 86 -13.52 -9.96 -5.80
CA VAL A 86 -13.14 -10.39 -4.45
C VAL A 86 -11.87 -9.63 -4.05
N PRO A 87 -11.98 -8.53 -3.28
CA PRO A 87 -10.81 -7.78 -2.85
C PRO A 87 -9.95 -8.57 -1.88
N ARG A 88 -8.64 -8.37 -1.99
CA ARG A 88 -7.66 -8.96 -1.08
C ARG A 88 -7.55 -8.09 0.18
N ALA A 89 -7.61 -8.71 1.35
CA ALA A 89 -7.27 -8.04 2.59
C ALA A 89 -5.86 -7.43 2.51
N ARG A 90 -5.73 -6.19 3.01
CA ARG A 90 -4.44 -5.50 3.08
C ARG A 90 -3.47 -6.29 3.94
N ARG A 91 -2.20 -6.38 3.50
CA ARG A 91 -1.18 -7.18 4.18
C ARG A 91 -0.16 -6.28 4.85
N PHE A 92 -0.03 -6.41 6.16
CA PHE A 92 1.03 -5.78 6.92
C PHE A 92 2.33 -6.59 6.83
N TYR A 93 3.45 -5.92 6.58
CA TYR A 93 4.78 -6.50 6.68
C TYR A 93 5.82 -5.44 7.00
N LEU A 94 7.01 -5.87 7.39
CA LEU A 94 8.10 -5.01 7.79
C LEU A 94 9.27 -5.08 6.79
N LEU A 95 9.92 -3.94 6.58
CA LEU A 95 11.27 -3.88 6.01
C LEU A 95 12.29 -3.62 7.12
N PRO A 96 13.29 -4.50 7.36
CA PRO A 96 14.25 -4.34 8.45
C PRO A 96 15.15 -3.12 8.27
N LYS A 97 15.20 -2.23 9.27
CA LYS A 97 16.03 -1.01 9.28
C LYS A 97 17.46 -1.28 9.78
N ILE A 98 18.18 -2.19 9.13
CA ILE A 98 19.54 -2.60 9.53
C ILE A 98 20.59 -1.47 9.46
N HIS A 99 20.27 -0.34 8.79
CA HIS A 99 21.10 0.86 8.74
C HIS A 99 21.11 1.67 10.05
N LYS A 100 20.28 1.30 11.03
CA LYS A 100 20.28 1.92 12.37
C LYS A 100 21.38 1.31 13.22
N GLU A 101 21.92 2.11 14.16
CA GLU A 101 22.89 1.63 15.14
C GLU A 101 22.37 0.41 15.90
N ARG A 102 23.18 -0.65 16.02
CA ARG A 102 22.78 -1.92 16.67
C ARG A 102 22.28 -1.75 18.11
N LYS A 103 22.78 -0.75 18.84
CA LYS A 103 22.33 -0.44 20.21
C LYS A 103 20.89 0.11 20.27
N LYS A 104 20.42 0.72 19.17
CA LYS A 104 19.07 1.30 19.02
C LYS A 104 18.09 0.36 18.32
N TRP A 105 18.49 -0.90 18.11
CA TRP A 105 17.60 -1.91 17.56
C TRP A 105 16.49 -2.24 18.57
N SER A 106 15.33 -2.67 18.06
CA SER A 106 14.17 -2.99 18.89
C SER A 106 14.48 -3.99 19.99
N LEU A 107 15.35 -4.95 19.69
CA LEU A 107 16.12 -5.66 20.68
C LEU A 107 17.61 -5.39 20.38
N PRO A 108 18.34 -4.69 21.26
CA PRO A 108 19.71 -4.26 21.00
C PRO A 108 20.60 -5.40 20.52
N GLY A 109 21.24 -5.21 19.38
CA GLY A 109 22.13 -6.19 18.76
C GLY A 109 21.45 -7.39 18.10
N LYS A 110 20.14 -7.60 18.29
CA LYS A 110 19.43 -8.80 17.81
C LYS A 110 18.34 -8.50 16.79
N ILE A 111 17.36 -7.65 17.11
CA ILE A 111 16.17 -7.44 16.28
C ILE A 111 16.13 -6.01 15.74
N PRO A 112 16.41 -5.77 14.45
CA PRO A 112 16.35 -4.43 13.88
C PRO A 112 14.92 -3.90 13.90
N PRO A 113 14.71 -2.58 14.02
CA PRO A 113 13.38 -1.99 13.94
C PRO A 113 12.79 -2.21 12.54
N GLY A 114 11.48 -2.45 12.45
CA GLY A 114 10.78 -2.58 11.17
C GLY A 114 10.34 -1.22 10.61
N ARG A 115 10.38 -1.03 9.29
CA ARG A 115 9.49 -0.06 8.61
C ARG A 115 8.15 -0.76 8.35
N PRO A 116 7.05 -0.32 8.97
CA PRO A 116 5.74 -0.86 8.68
C PRO A 116 5.32 -0.53 7.26
N ILE A 117 4.85 -1.53 6.52
CA ILE A 117 4.26 -1.40 5.18
C ILE A 117 2.92 -2.11 5.19
N VAL A 118 1.89 -1.43 4.67
CA VAL A 118 0.58 -2.02 4.40
C VAL A 118 0.44 -2.13 2.90
N SER A 119 0.45 -3.36 2.37
CA SER A 119 0.24 -3.60 0.94
C SER A 119 -1.23 -3.41 0.60
N ASP A 120 -1.48 -2.42 -0.25
CA ASP A 120 -2.81 -2.13 -0.79
C ASP A 120 -3.11 -2.88 -2.09
N CYS A 121 -2.17 -3.69 -2.61
CA CYS A 121 -2.36 -4.35 -3.90
C CYS A 121 -3.63 -5.22 -3.92
N ASN A 122 -4.45 -5.06 -4.96
CA ASN A 122 -5.73 -5.76 -5.13
C ASN A 122 -6.71 -5.56 -3.97
N SER A 123 -6.60 -4.47 -3.22
CA SER A 123 -7.63 -4.06 -2.26
C SER A 123 -8.85 -3.50 -2.98
N GLU A 124 -9.92 -3.28 -2.22
CA GLU A 124 -11.18 -2.71 -2.70
C GLU A 124 -11.04 -1.27 -3.23
N THR A 125 -9.97 -0.56 -2.87
CA THR A 125 -9.71 0.82 -3.30
C THR A 125 -8.47 0.97 -4.18
N TYR A 126 -7.73 -0.11 -4.46
CA TYR A 126 -6.43 -0.04 -5.13
C TYR A 126 -6.50 0.72 -6.47
N ASN A 127 -7.41 0.31 -7.36
CA ASN A 127 -7.58 0.91 -8.67
C ASN A 127 -8.04 2.37 -8.58
N THR A 128 -8.88 2.68 -7.60
CA THR A 128 -9.35 4.05 -7.35
C THR A 128 -8.20 4.94 -6.89
N ALA A 129 -7.36 4.46 -5.97
CA ALA A 129 -6.17 5.18 -5.52
C ALA A 129 -5.15 5.37 -6.65
N GLU A 130 -4.90 4.32 -7.45
CA GLU A 130 -4.01 4.37 -8.63
C GLU A 130 -4.52 5.38 -9.67
N PHE A 131 -5.83 5.41 -9.93
CA PHE A 131 -6.46 6.38 -10.83
C PHE A 131 -6.28 7.82 -10.36
N ILE A 132 -6.56 8.07 -9.07
CA ILE A 132 -6.40 9.40 -8.46
C ILE A 132 -4.93 9.81 -8.52
N GLU A 133 -4.00 8.95 -8.13
CA GLU A 133 -2.57 9.23 -8.18
C GLU A 133 -2.10 9.55 -9.60
N TYR A 134 -2.54 8.78 -10.60
CA TYR A 134 -2.19 9.03 -12.00
C TYR A 134 -2.58 10.44 -12.46
N HIS A 135 -3.77 10.91 -12.07
CA HIS A 135 -4.26 12.24 -12.45
C HIS A 135 -3.70 13.37 -11.58
N LEU A 136 -3.40 13.12 -10.30
CA LEU A 136 -2.85 14.12 -9.39
C LEU A 136 -1.34 14.28 -9.50
N ASN A 137 -0.60 13.24 -9.88
CA ASN A 137 0.87 13.29 -9.95
C ASN A 137 1.41 14.41 -10.85
N PRO A 138 0.89 14.64 -12.07
CA PRO A 138 1.35 15.76 -12.89
C PRO A 138 1.18 17.13 -12.21
N ILE A 139 0.13 17.29 -11.40
CA ILE A 139 -0.21 18.55 -10.71
C ILE A 139 0.67 18.74 -9.47
N SER A 140 0.98 17.65 -8.77
CA SER A 140 1.79 17.67 -7.55
C SER A 140 3.28 17.95 -7.81
N GLN A 141 3.77 17.67 -9.03
CA GLN A 141 5.16 17.87 -9.44
C GLN A 141 5.48 19.30 -9.91
N ASN A 142 4.57 20.25 -9.73
CA ASN A 142 4.86 21.67 -9.99
C ASN A 142 5.96 22.18 -9.03
N PRO A 143 7.09 22.72 -9.53
CA PRO A 143 8.34 22.92 -8.78
C PRO A 143 8.31 24.03 -7.72
N THR A 144 7.15 24.64 -7.43
CA THR A 144 7.04 25.70 -6.43
C THR A 144 7.14 25.24 -4.97
N HIS A 145 7.19 23.93 -4.68
CA HIS A 145 7.25 23.45 -3.29
C HIS A 145 8.23 22.29 -3.08
N PRO A 146 9.28 22.46 -2.25
CA PRO A 146 10.28 21.42 -1.97
C PRO A 146 9.79 20.21 -1.13
N ASN A 147 8.50 20.05 -0.84
CA ASN A 147 7.99 18.94 -0.02
C ASN A 147 6.53 18.59 -0.39
N PRO A 148 6.24 17.41 -0.99
CA PRO A 148 4.88 17.04 -1.39
C PRO A 148 4.01 16.53 -0.23
N THR A 149 4.51 16.46 1.00
CA THR A 149 3.83 15.79 2.12
C THR A 149 2.90 16.67 2.95
N ARG A 150 2.68 17.96 2.65
CA ARG A 150 1.91 18.84 3.57
C ARG A 150 1.03 19.95 3.00
N SER A 151 0.81 20.07 1.68
CA SER A 151 0.08 21.24 1.14
C SER A 151 -0.92 20.98 0.01
N THR A 152 -1.56 19.81 -0.03
CA THR A 152 -2.55 19.47 -1.06
C THR A 152 -4.04 19.77 -0.80
N PRO A 153 -4.54 20.37 0.32
CA PRO A 153 -5.99 20.62 0.40
C PRO A 153 -6.50 21.77 -0.49
N ASN A 154 -5.67 22.77 -0.79
CA ASN A 154 -6.17 24.07 -1.29
C ASN A 154 -6.19 24.24 -2.83
N LYS A 155 -5.83 23.23 -3.62
CA LYS A 155 -5.78 23.36 -5.09
C LYS A 155 -6.92 22.68 -5.87
N LEU A 156 -7.82 21.96 -5.18
CA LEU A 156 -8.95 21.26 -5.83
C LEU A 156 -10.20 22.12 -6.00
N ASN A 157 -10.18 23.39 -5.57
CA ASN A 157 -11.30 24.31 -5.76
C ASN A 157 -11.33 24.81 -7.22
N GLY A 158 -12.00 24.07 -8.10
CA GLY A 158 -12.44 24.55 -9.41
C GLY A 158 -11.78 23.95 -10.65
N GLU A 159 -10.81 23.04 -10.51
CA GLU A 159 -10.22 22.35 -11.67
C GLU A 159 -10.98 21.06 -11.96
N VAL A 160 -11.70 21.03 -13.09
CA VAL A 160 -12.22 19.79 -13.67
C VAL A 160 -11.03 18.96 -14.13
N LEU A 161 -10.80 17.81 -13.50
CA LEU A 161 -9.73 16.89 -13.89
C LEU A 161 -9.93 16.50 -15.37
N PRO A 162 -8.95 16.76 -16.27
CA PRO A 162 -9.07 16.39 -17.66
C PRO A 162 -8.97 14.86 -17.79
N ILE A 163 -10.12 14.24 -18.01
CA ILE A 163 -10.24 12.79 -18.24
C ILE A 163 -9.78 12.47 -19.67
N ASN A 164 -8.49 12.16 -19.86
CA ASN A 164 -7.97 11.65 -21.13
C ASN A 164 -7.25 10.31 -20.92
N ILE A 165 -7.84 9.22 -21.44
CA ILE A 165 -7.57 7.83 -21.02
C ILE A 165 -6.76 7.04 -22.08
N ASN A 166 -6.04 7.70 -22.98
CA ASN A 166 -5.41 6.98 -24.11
C ASN A 166 -4.13 6.17 -23.77
N LYS A 167 -3.65 6.14 -22.51
CA LYS A 167 -2.36 5.49 -22.19
C LYS A 167 -2.45 4.03 -21.71
N TYR A 168 -3.61 3.50 -21.35
CA TYR A 168 -3.75 2.12 -20.83
C TYR A 168 -3.82 1.01 -21.90
N TYR A 169 -3.82 1.35 -23.20
CA TYR A 169 -3.98 0.36 -24.28
C TYR A 169 -2.70 -0.41 -24.68
N LYS A 170 -1.52 -0.10 -24.13
CA LYS A 170 -0.28 -0.78 -24.56
C LYS A 170 0.03 -2.12 -23.89
N ASN A 171 -0.66 -2.51 -22.81
CA ASN A 171 -0.28 -3.68 -22.00
C ASN A 171 -1.34 -4.77 -21.84
N LEU A 172 -2.48 -4.72 -22.55
CA LEU A 172 -3.51 -5.77 -22.50
C LEU A 172 -3.50 -6.72 -23.71
N ASN A 173 -2.54 -6.58 -24.63
CA ASN A 173 -2.32 -7.49 -25.76
C ASN A 173 -0.90 -8.10 -25.73
N LYS A 174 -0.55 -8.75 -24.63
CA LYS A 174 0.54 -9.74 -24.56
C LYS A 174 0.15 -10.89 -23.67
#